data_AF-A0AA52AV14-F1
#
_entry.id   AF-A0AA52AV14-F1
#
_cell.length_a   1.000
_cell.length_b   1.000
_cell.length_c   1.000
_cell.angle_alpha   90.00
_cell.angle_beta   90.00
_cell.angle_gamma   90.00
#
_symmetry.space_group_name_H-M   'P 1'
#
loop_
_entity.id
_entity.type
_entity.pdbx_description
1 polymer ?
#
loop_
_entity_poly.entity_id
_entity_poly.type
_entity_poly.pdbx_seq_one_letter_code
_entity_poly.pdbx_strand_id
1 'polypeptide(L)'
;MSRIRHIRGSRLAAAGTAATTAALLAAALAPAPAAGAADRPGRATAISNAAAALVHQAARLGLTSAQGTSVRDVVVDADGSQHVRYDRTYRQLPVLGGDFVVHLAPNGSYRSADRATKRAISVPSTTPTIDAPKAADLAAAALRAANAGQLLKKVTAKPQLVVDALHGAPRLAWRTDAVGQDSLGNPVARTVITDARTGRQIDAWDSIETATGDGKSLYSGTVPLESTQSGSTYQLKDSTRGNTYTGDAENKTDLCFFGICFSRAPATLFTDADNHWGSGTTSDRSSAAVDAQYGTNETWDYYKNVHGRNGIAGDGKGSYNRVHYGNNYNNAFWDDSCFCMTYGDGDGTTFGPLVALDVAGHEMSHGVTSKTAALTYSGESGGLNEATSDIFGTLVEWYANNSSDLGDYLIGEKIVRSGFGKSALRYMDQPSKDGNSADYWSSSVGNLDVHYSSGVANHFAYLLAEGSGAKTINGVSYNSPTSNGSTVTGIGRDKLGKIWYRALTVYMTSSTNYAGARTATLNAAKDLYGAGSTEYNAVAAAWSAVNVG
;
A
#
# COMPACT_ATOMS: atom_id res chain seq x y z
N MET A 1 -65.64 46.81 19.76
CA MET A 1 -67.08 47.20 19.67
C MET A 1 -67.72 46.45 18.51
N SER A 2 -69.06 46.34 18.51
CA SER A 2 -69.99 46.00 17.40
C SER A 2 -69.49 45.15 16.21
N ARG A 3 -70.07 43.98 15.94
CA ARG A 3 -71.42 43.77 15.33
C ARG A 3 -71.51 44.29 13.88
N ILE A 4 -72.19 43.64 12.91
CA ILE A 4 -72.86 42.33 12.77
C ILE A 4 -73.50 42.27 11.34
N ARG A 5 -74.02 41.11 10.87
CA ARG A 5 -75.04 40.95 9.76
C ARG A 5 -74.56 41.26 8.31
N HIS A 6 -75.14 40.79 7.18
CA HIS A 6 -76.18 39.79 6.81
C HIS A 6 -76.08 39.53 5.25
N ILE A 7 -76.81 38.64 4.53
CA ILE A 7 -77.97 37.76 4.84
C ILE A 7 -77.97 36.40 4.07
N ARG A 8 -79.01 35.60 4.36
CA ARG A 8 -79.53 34.30 3.87
C ARG A 8 -79.75 34.08 2.35
N GLY A 9 -79.83 32.79 1.97
CA GLY A 9 -80.85 32.24 1.04
C GLY A 9 -80.42 30.92 0.33
N SER A 10 -80.53 29.70 0.88
CA SER A 10 -81.70 28.78 0.92
C SER A 10 -82.42 28.54 -0.43
N ARG A 11 -82.75 27.31 -0.90
CA ARG A 11 -82.63 25.93 -0.35
C ARG A 11 -83.03 24.87 -1.43
N LEU A 12 -82.80 23.57 -1.14
CA LEU A 12 -83.33 22.32 -1.78
C LEU A 12 -82.61 21.77 -3.03
N ALA A 13 -82.58 20.45 -3.32
CA ALA A 13 -82.50 19.21 -2.51
C ALA A 13 -82.41 17.97 -3.45
N ALA A 14 -82.01 16.80 -2.89
CA ALA A 14 -81.94 15.46 -3.51
C ALA A 14 -80.80 15.21 -4.52
N ALA A 15 -80.19 14.02 -4.62
CA ALA A 15 -80.08 12.89 -3.69
C ALA A 15 -78.91 11.98 -4.16
N GLY A 16 -78.28 11.21 -3.27
CA GLY A 16 -77.26 10.21 -3.68
C GLY A 16 -76.07 10.05 -2.73
N THR A 17 -76.20 9.09 -1.82
CA THR A 17 -75.15 8.42 -1.04
C THR A 17 -73.93 7.97 -1.90
N ALA A 18 -72.71 7.78 -1.38
CA ALA A 18 -72.25 7.63 0.00
C ALA A 18 -70.83 8.23 0.21
N ALA A 19 -70.42 8.39 1.47
CA ALA A 19 -69.19 9.10 1.85
C ALA A 19 -67.93 8.21 1.91
N THR A 20 -66.79 8.79 1.52
CA THR A 20 -65.48 8.50 2.11
C THR A 20 -64.72 9.81 2.35
N THR A 21 -64.63 10.22 3.61
CA THR A 21 -63.86 11.40 4.02
C THR A 21 -62.40 11.06 4.28
N ALA A 22 -61.53 11.70 3.51
CA ALA A 22 -60.26 12.31 3.91
C ALA A 22 -59.40 11.66 5.03
N ALA A 23 -58.17 11.31 4.64
CA ALA A 23 -56.99 11.70 5.42
C ALA A 23 -55.86 12.12 4.46
N LEU A 24 -55.31 13.32 4.66
CA LEU A 24 -54.11 13.78 3.97
C LEU A 24 -52.88 13.09 4.58
N LEU A 25 -52.02 12.48 3.75
CA LEU A 25 -50.65 12.18 4.17
C LEU A 25 -49.64 12.43 3.04
N ALA A 26 -48.56 13.09 3.46
CA ALA A 26 -47.23 13.26 2.86
C ALA A 26 -46.98 12.72 1.44
N ALA A 27 -46.52 13.63 0.57
CA ALA A 27 -45.82 13.27 -0.66
C ALA A 27 -44.47 12.60 -0.34
N ALA A 28 -44.48 11.27 -0.21
CA ALA A 28 -43.30 10.46 -0.43
C ALA A 28 -43.25 10.08 -1.91
N LEU A 29 -42.28 10.64 -2.64
CA LEU A 29 -41.87 10.11 -3.94
C LEU A 29 -41.22 8.75 -3.71
N ALA A 30 -42.03 7.70 -3.61
CA ALA A 30 -41.55 6.35 -3.85
C ALA A 30 -40.97 6.33 -5.28
N PRO A 31 -39.73 5.85 -5.48
CA PRO A 31 -39.24 5.65 -6.84
C PRO A 31 -40.18 4.67 -7.53
N ALA A 32 -40.69 5.06 -8.70
CA ALA A 32 -41.43 4.14 -9.55
C ALA A 32 -40.56 2.89 -9.80
N PRO A 33 -41.13 1.67 -9.80
CA PRO A 33 -40.37 0.48 -10.12
C PRO A 33 -39.72 0.68 -11.49
N ALA A 34 -38.40 0.52 -11.57
CA ALA A 34 -37.66 0.79 -12.79
C ALA A 34 -38.16 -0.13 -13.92
N ALA A 35 -38.84 0.45 -14.89
CA ALA A 35 -39.21 -0.24 -16.12
C ALA A 35 -37.92 -0.58 -16.88
N GLY A 36 -37.50 -1.85 -16.84
CA GLY A 36 -36.24 -2.31 -17.44
C GLY A 36 -35.56 -3.52 -16.78
N ALA A 37 -36.16 -4.15 -15.77
CA ALA A 37 -35.64 -5.37 -15.14
C ALA A 37 -36.20 -6.69 -15.73
N ALA A 38 -37.28 -6.62 -16.53
CA ALA A 38 -37.72 -7.74 -17.37
C ALA A 38 -36.97 -7.74 -18.71
N ASP A 39 -36.75 -8.92 -19.28
CA ASP A 39 -36.13 -9.18 -20.59
C ASP A 39 -34.61 -8.98 -20.75
N ARG A 40 -33.83 -8.78 -19.68
CA ARG A 40 -32.37 -8.99 -19.77
C ARG A 40 -32.03 -10.49 -19.78
N PRO A 41 -31.29 -10.99 -20.79
CA PRO A 41 -30.94 -12.41 -20.89
C PRO A 41 -29.92 -12.78 -19.79
N GLY A 42 -30.22 -13.81 -19.00
CA GLY A 42 -29.27 -14.32 -18.00
C GLY A 42 -28.04 -14.99 -18.63
N ARG A 43 -26.97 -15.17 -17.86
CA ARG A 43 -25.69 -15.77 -18.31
C ARG A 43 -25.88 -17.09 -19.08
N ALA A 44 -26.76 -17.97 -18.60
CA ALA A 44 -27.05 -19.24 -19.28
C ALA A 44 -27.69 -19.05 -20.67
N THR A 45 -28.62 -18.10 -20.81
CA THR A 45 -29.25 -17.73 -22.08
C THR A 45 -28.21 -17.14 -23.04
N ALA A 46 -27.34 -16.26 -22.56
CA ALA A 46 -26.26 -15.69 -23.38
C ALA A 46 -25.27 -16.76 -23.89
N ILE A 47 -24.90 -17.72 -23.05
CA ILE A 47 -24.06 -18.88 -23.46
C ILE A 47 -24.79 -19.72 -24.52
N SER A 48 -26.08 -19.99 -24.36
CA SER A 48 -26.87 -20.77 -25.31
C SER A 48 -26.98 -20.07 -26.67
N ASN A 49 -27.31 -18.77 -26.68
CA ASN A 49 -27.38 -17.96 -27.90
C ASN A 49 -26.02 -17.91 -28.61
N ALA A 50 -24.93 -17.72 -27.85
CA ALA A 50 -23.59 -17.71 -28.41
C ALA A 50 -23.17 -19.07 -28.96
N ALA A 51 -23.51 -20.18 -28.30
CA ALA A 51 -23.28 -21.53 -28.80
C ALA A 51 -24.02 -21.80 -30.14
N ALA A 52 -25.27 -21.35 -30.27
CA ALA A 52 -25.99 -21.38 -31.55
C ALA A 52 -25.29 -20.53 -32.62
N ALA A 53 -24.81 -19.33 -32.25
CA ALA A 53 -24.03 -18.49 -33.15
C ALA A 53 -22.70 -19.13 -33.58
N LEU A 54 -22.02 -19.89 -32.71
CA LEU A 54 -20.81 -20.65 -33.09
C LEU A 54 -21.08 -21.65 -34.21
N VAL A 55 -22.19 -22.40 -34.12
CA VAL A 55 -22.59 -23.38 -35.13
C VAL A 55 -22.86 -22.69 -36.47
N HIS A 56 -23.66 -21.63 -36.48
CA HIS A 56 -24.03 -20.92 -37.71
C HIS A 56 -22.89 -20.09 -38.32
N GLN A 57 -21.93 -19.62 -37.51
CA GLN A 57 -20.83 -18.75 -37.96
C GLN A 57 -19.46 -19.43 -37.96
N ALA A 58 -19.38 -20.76 -37.79
CA ALA A 58 -18.14 -21.53 -37.64
C ALA A 58 -17.06 -21.15 -38.68
N ALA A 59 -17.43 -21.10 -39.96
CA ALA A 59 -16.52 -20.71 -41.04
C ALA A 59 -16.00 -19.27 -40.91
N ARG A 60 -16.85 -18.30 -40.52
CA ARG A 60 -16.44 -16.90 -40.28
C ARG A 60 -15.51 -16.78 -39.07
N LEU A 61 -15.71 -17.61 -38.05
CA LEU A 61 -14.91 -17.69 -36.83
C LEU A 61 -13.59 -18.49 -37.01
N GLY A 62 -13.40 -19.13 -38.17
CA GLY A 62 -12.26 -20.01 -38.44
C GLY A 62 -12.28 -21.30 -37.61
N LEU A 63 -13.46 -21.72 -37.15
CA LEU A 63 -13.67 -22.96 -36.39
C LEU A 63 -13.72 -24.15 -37.35
N THR A 64 -13.11 -25.26 -36.93
CA THR A 64 -13.06 -26.53 -37.67
C THR A 64 -13.29 -27.69 -36.70
N SER A 65 -13.57 -28.89 -37.20
CA SER A 65 -13.70 -30.10 -36.36
C SER A 65 -12.45 -30.45 -35.56
N ALA A 66 -11.29 -29.88 -35.92
CA ALA A 66 -10.05 -30.02 -35.15
C ALA A 66 -9.97 -29.07 -33.94
N GLN A 67 -10.95 -28.18 -33.73
CA GLN A 67 -10.93 -27.17 -32.68
C GLN A 67 -12.10 -27.35 -31.70
N GLY A 68 -11.81 -27.17 -30.40
CA GLY A 68 -12.81 -27.04 -29.35
C GLY A 68 -12.93 -25.60 -28.86
N THR A 69 -14.04 -25.27 -28.20
CA THR A 69 -14.27 -23.95 -27.61
C THR A 69 -14.87 -24.07 -26.22
N SER A 70 -14.37 -23.31 -25.26
CA SER A 70 -14.92 -23.21 -23.90
C SER A 70 -15.19 -21.75 -23.56
N VAL A 71 -16.32 -21.47 -22.90
CA VAL A 71 -16.64 -20.11 -22.44
C VAL A 71 -15.64 -19.73 -21.35
N ARG A 72 -14.91 -18.62 -21.56
CA ARG A 72 -14.08 -18.00 -20.53
C ARG A 72 -14.93 -17.02 -19.71
N ASP A 73 -15.68 -16.15 -20.40
CA ASP A 73 -16.45 -15.08 -19.75
C ASP A 73 -17.72 -14.69 -20.54
N VAL A 74 -18.66 -14.04 -19.85
CA VAL A 74 -19.95 -13.58 -20.37
C VAL A 74 -20.29 -12.23 -19.73
N VAL A 75 -20.38 -11.19 -20.56
CA VAL A 75 -20.93 -9.88 -20.21
C VAL A 75 -22.30 -9.72 -20.87
N VAL A 76 -23.24 -9.11 -20.16
CA VAL A 76 -24.53 -8.67 -20.71
C VAL A 76 -24.72 -7.21 -20.33
N ASP A 77 -24.85 -6.36 -21.35
CA ASP A 77 -24.94 -4.92 -21.19
C ASP A 77 -26.28 -4.47 -20.62
N ALA A 78 -26.36 -3.21 -20.18
CA ALA A 78 -27.59 -2.62 -19.67
C ALA A 78 -28.74 -2.58 -20.71
N ASP A 79 -28.42 -2.56 -22.00
CA ASP A 79 -29.40 -2.65 -23.11
C ASP A 79 -29.79 -4.10 -23.47
N GLY A 80 -29.18 -5.09 -22.81
CA GLY A 80 -29.37 -6.53 -23.05
C GLY A 80 -28.43 -7.15 -24.07
N SER A 81 -27.57 -6.37 -24.76
CA SER A 81 -26.55 -6.88 -25.69
C SER A 81 -25.63 -7.88 -24.97
N GLN A 82 -25.22 -8.94 -25.66
CA GLN A 82 -24.58 -10.11 -25.03
C GLN A 82 -23.19 -10.31 -25.63
N HIS A 83 -22.18 -10.52 -24.79
CA HIS A 83 -20.78 -10.66 -25.20
C HIS A 83 -20.19 -11.91 -24.54
N VAL A 84 -19.90 -12.94 -25.33
CA VAL A 84 -19.37 -14.22 -24.81
C VAL A 84 -17.95 -14.43 -25.32
N ARG A 85 -17.00 -14.46 -24.39
CA ARG A 85 -15.57 -14.71 -24.66
C ARG A 85 -15.30 -16.21 -24.61
N TYR A 86 -14.62 -16.72 -25.62
CA TYR A 86 -14.26 -18.12 -25.75
C TYR A 86 -12.75 -18.31 -25.75
N ASP A 87 -12.31 -19.30 -24.98
CA ASP A 87 -11.04 -20.01 -25.20
C ASP A 87 -11.19 -21.04 -26.32
N ARG A 88 -10.07 -21.36 -26.97
CA ARG A 88 -10.02 -22.28 -28.10
C ARG A 88 -8.93 -23.33 -27.88
N THR A 89 -9.26 -24.59 -28.21
CA THR A 89 -8.27 -25.67 -28.33
C THR A 89 -8.10 -26.09 -29.79
N TYR A 90 -6.96 -26.70 -30.11
CA TYR A 90 -6.71 -27.39 -31.38
C TYR A 90 -6.19 -28.80 -31.08
N ARG A 91 -6.94 -29.83 -31.47
CA ARG A 91 -6.68 -31.25 -31.15
C ARG A 91 -6.38 -31.45 -29.65
N GLN A 92 -7.24 -30.88 -28.81
CA GLN A 92 -7.14 -30.83 -27.33
C GLN A 92 -5.99 -30.00 -26.74
N LEU A 93 -5.10 -29.41 -27.54
CA LEU A 93 -4.09 -28.46 -27.03
C LEU A 93 -4.67 -27.05 -26.92
N PRO A 94 -4.42 -26.28 -25.83
CA PRO A 94 -4.79 -24.87 -25.76
C PRO A 94 -4.14 -24.04 -26.88
N VAL A 95 -4.81 -22.99 -27.35
CA VAL A 95 -4.29 -22.10 -28.39
C VAL A 95 -4.02 -20.69 -27.82
N LEU A 96 -2.76 -20.28 -27.76
CA LEU A 96 -2.39 -18.90 -27.42
C LEU A 96 -2.74 -17.97 -28.58
N GLY A 97 -3.47 -16.88 -28.31
CA GLY A 97 -4.03 -16.01 -29.36
C GLY A 97 -5.12 -16.68 -30.20
N GLY A 98 -5.71 -17.79 -29.71
CA GLY A 98 -6.85 -18.46 -30.33
C GLY A 98 -8.21 -17.99 -29.81
N ASP A 99 -8.22 -17.15 -28.78
CA ASP A 99 -9.44 -16.62 -28.15
C ASP A 99 -10.18 -15.62 -29.05
N PHE A 100 -11.48 -15.50 -28.76
CA PHE A 100 -12.38 -14.63 -29.52
C PHE A 100 -13.61 -14.28 -28.69
N VAL A 101 -14.27 -13.17 -29.03
CA VAL A 101 -15.52 -12.73 -28.41
C VAL A 101 -16.62 -12.77 -29.46
N VAL A 102 -17.78 -13.31 -29.09
CA VAL A 102 -19.00 -13.28 -29.92
C VAL A 102 -19.93 -12.21 -29.36
N HIS A 103 -20.32 -11.25 -30.20
CA HIS A 103 -21.24 -10.17 -29.82
C HIS A 103 -22.61 -10.42 -30.44
N LEU A 104 -23.65 -10.39 -29.61
CA LEU A 104 -25.03 -10.63 -29.97
C LEU A 104 -25.88 -9.41 -29.59
N ALA A 105 -26.97 -9.21 -30.33
CA ALA A 105 -28.01 -8.27 -29.96
C ALA A 105 -28.80 -8.75 -28.72
N PRO A 106 -29.63 -7.88 -28.10
CA PRO A 106 -30.45 -8.26 -26.95
C PRO A 106 -31.31 -9.52 -27.17
N ASN A 107 -31.82 -9.72 -28.39
CA ASN A 107 -32.59 -10.90 -28.80
C ASN A 107 -31.73 -12.15 -29.11
N GLY A 108 -30.44 -12.15 -28.82
CA GLY A 108 -29.52 -13.27 -29.09
C GLY A 108 -29.02 -13.39 -30.53
N SER A 109 -29.45 -12.54 -31.46
CA SER A 109 -28.98 -12.59 -32.86
C SER A 109 -27.52 -12.16 -33.00
N TYR A 110 -26.76 -12.86 -33.85
CA TYR A 110 -25.34 -12.58 -34.08
C TYR A 110 -25.11 -11.21 -34.74
N ARG A 111 -24.27 -10.36 -34.11
CA ARG A 111 -23.83 -9.08 -34.67
C ARG A 111 -22.42 -9.19 -35.27
N SER A 112 -21.44 -9.59 -34.47
CA SER A 112 -20.02 -9.57 -34.84
C SER A 112 -19.18 -10.54 -33.99
N ALA A 113 -17.90 -10.68 -34.32
CA ALA A 113 -16.94 -11.35 -33.46
C ALA A 113 -15.53 -10.78 -33.61
N ASP A 114 -14.91 -10.44 -32.48
CA ASP A 114 -13.50 -10.09 -32.40
C ASP A 114 -12.65 -11.34 -32.18
N ARG A 115 -11.51 -11.44 -32.88
CA ARG A 115 -10.65 -12.63 -32.88
C ARG A 115 -9.20 -12.23 -32.70
N ALA A 116 -8.52 -12.84 -31.73
CA ALA A 116 -7.09 -12.64 -31.50
C ALA A 116 -6.23 -13.05 -32.72
N THR A 117 -6.65 -14.09 -33.45
CA THR A 117 -6.05 -14.47 -34.73
C THR A 117 -7.08 -14.63 -35.85
N LYS A 118 -6.75 -14.09 -37.04
CA LYS A 118 -7.51 -14.28 -38.29
C LYS A 118 -6.94 -15.40 -39.17
N ARG A 119 -5.78 -15.97 -38.81
CA ARG A 119 -5.14 -17.07 -39.56
C ARG A 119 -5.81 -18.40 -39.23
N ALA A 120 -5.80 -19.32 -40.19
CA ALA A 120 -6.27 -20.68 -39.95
C ALA A 120 -5.33 -21.39 -38.97
N ILE A 121 -5.84 -21.76 -37.79
CA ILE A 121 -5.07 -22.51 -36.79
C ILE A 121 -4.97 -23.96 -37.26
N SER A 122 -3.78 -24.32 -37.75
CA SER A 122 -3.41 -25.67 -38.16
C SER A 122 -1.90 -25.86 -37.98
N VAL A 123 -1.48 -27.01 -37.45
CA VAL A 123 -0.06 -27.36 -37.30
C VAL A 123 0.22 -28.72 -37.95
N PRO A 124 1.39 -28.94 -38.59
CA PRO A 124 1.66 -30.21 -39.29
C PRO A 124 1.68 -31.45 -38.38
N SER A 125 1.95 -31.27 -37.10
CA SER A 125 1.94 -32.32 -36.07
C SER A 125 1.76 -31.66 -34.70
N THR A 126 1.07 -32.37 -33.80
CA THR A 126 0.90 -32.06 -32.37
C THR A 126 1.86 -32.84 -31.48
N THR A 127 2.73 -33.67 -32.04
CA THR A 127 3.83 -34.31 -31.32
C THR A 127 5.03 -33.35 -31.27
N PRO A 128 5.54 -32.99 -30.08
CA PRO A 128 6.70 -32.13 -29.95
C PRO A 128 7.99 -32.92 -30.19
N THR A 129 9.04 -32.23 -30.66
CA THR A 129 10.41 -32.78 -30.77
C THR A 129 11.24 -32.47 -29.53
N ILE A 130 10.96 -31.33 -28.89
CA ILE A 130 11.47 -30.97 -27.57
C ILE A 130 10.52 -31.56 -26.54
N ASP A 131 10.99 -32.42 -25.64
CA ASP A 131 10.16 -32.98 -24.59
C ASP A 131 9.85 -31.97 -23.47
N ALA A 132 8.93 -32.34 -22.58
CA ALA A 132 8.50 -31.47 -21.48
C ALA A 132 9.66 -31.16 -20.51
N PRO A 133 10.48 -32.13 -20.05
CA PRO A 133 11.66 -31.84 -19.23
C PRO A 133 12.61 -30.82 -19.88
N LYS A 134 12.90 -30.95 -21.18
CA LYS A 134 13.79 -30.01 -21.85
C LYS A 134 13.19 -28.61 -21.99
N ALA A 135 11.87 -28.50 -22.17
CA ALA A 135 11.18 -27.20 -22.13
C ALA A 135 11.21 -26.57 -20.73
N ALA A 136 11.07 -27.38 -19.67
CA ALA A 136 11.21 -26.95 -18.28
C ALA A 136 12.61 -26.40 -17.99
N ASP A 137 13.67 -27.09 -18.43
CA ASP A 137 15.06 -26.63 -18.32
C ASP A 137 15.29 -25.29 -19.03
N LEU A 138 14.78 -25.15 -20.26
CA LEU A 138 14.92 -23.91 -21.04
C LEU A 138 14.24 -22.72 -20.36
N ALA A 139 13.05 -22.92 -19.79
CA ALA A 139 12.35 -21.87 -19.06
C ALA A 139 13.03 -21.53 -17.72
N ALA A 140 13.53 -22.54 -17.00
CA ALA A 140 14.31 -22.35 -15.77
C ALA A 140 15.67 -21.69 -16.03
N ALA A 141 16.24 -21.85 -17.23
CA ALA A 141 17.43 -21.12 -17.67
C ALA A 141 17.09 -19.66 -18.01
N ALA A 142 15.99 -19.40 -18.71
CA ALA A 142 15.53 -18.05 -19.02
C ALA A 142 15.17 -17.25 -17.75
N LEU A 143 14.51 -17.87 -16.76
CA LEU A 143 14.25 -17.25 -15.45
C LEU A 143 15.55 -16.86 -14.73
N ARG A 144 16.57 -17.72 -14.74
CA ARG A 144 17.89 -17.40 -14.15
C ARG A 144 18.63 -16.31 -14.93
N ALA A 145 18.52 -16.30 -16.25
CA ALA A 145 19.13 -15.26 -17.10
C ALA A 145 18.50 -13.88 -16.86
N ALA A 146 17.18 -13.82 -16.65
CA ALA A 146 16.48 -12.60 -16.27
C ALA A 146 16.86 -12.07 -14.87
N ASN A 147 17.30 -12.97 -13.97
CA ASN A 147 17.72 -12.65 -12.60
C ASN A 147 19.26 -12.81 -12.43
N ALA A 148 20.02 -12.42 -13.45
CA ALA A 148 21.48 -12.55 -13.44
C ALA A 148 22.11 -11.83 -12.23
N GLY A 149 23.04 -12.51 -11.56
CA GLY A 149 23.68 -12.03 -10.32
C GLY A 149 22.94 -12.43 -9.03
N GLN A 150 21.75 -13.03 -9.10
CA GLN A 150 21.01 -13.55 -7.94
C GLN A 150 21.04 -15.09 -7.87
N LEU A 151 21.12 -15.64 -6.66
CA LEU A 151 21.01 -17.08 -6.44
C LEU A 151 19.53 -17.48 -6.28
N LEU A 152 18.96 -18.11 -7.31
CA LEU A 152 17.60 -18.63 -7.25
C LEU A 152 17.52 -20.03 -6.61
N LYS A 153 16.75 -20.12 -5.53
CA LYS A 153 16.37 -21.33 -4.78
C LYS A 153 15.04 -21.91 -5.29
N LYS A 154 14.78 -23.19 -5.02
CA LYS A 154 13.50 -23.89 -5.30
C LYS A 154 12.92 -23.67 -6.72
N VAL A 155 13.78 -23.54 -7.73
CA VAL A 155 13.33 -23.30 -9.11
C VAL A 155 12.58 -24.53 -9.63
N THR A 156 11.34 -24.34 -10.04
CA THR A 156 10.49 -25.33 -10.71
C THR A 156 9.88 -24.72 -11.96
N ALA A 157 9.62 -25.55 -12.97
CA ALA A 157 9.02 -25.09 -14.23
C ALA A 157 7.96 -26.09 -14.69
N LYS A 158 6.79 -25.58 -15.07
CA LYS A 158 5.62 -26.38 -15.45
C LYS A 158 5.31 -26.19 -16.94
N PRO A 159 5.81 -27.08 -17.82
CA PRO A 159 5.62 -26.99 -19.26
C PRO A 159 4.23 -27.51 -19.68
N GLN A 160 3.48 -26.71 -20.42
CA GLN A 160 2.21 -27.07 -21.05
C GLN A 160 2.35 -26.99 -22.57
N LEU A 161 1.99 -28.07 -23.28
CA LEU A 161 2.01 -28.09 -24.74
C LEU A 161 0.81 -27.31 -25.29
N VAL A 162 1.07 -26.35 -26.17
CA VAL A 162 0.09 -25.42 -26.72
C VAL A 162 0.32 -25.22 -28.23
N VAL A 163 -0.67 -24.66 -28.92
CA VAL A 163 -0.46 -24.04 -30.23
C VAL A 163 -0.30 -22.54 -30.04
N ASP A 164 0.87 -22.01 -30.38
CA ASP A 164 1.08 -20.56 -30.46
C ASP A 164 0.53 -20.05 -31.79
N ALA A 165 -0.51 -19.22 -31.74
CA ALA A 165 -1.05 -18.47 -32.88
C ALA A 165 -0.95 -16.94 -32.68
N LEU A 166 -0.31 -16.50 -31.58
CA LEU A 166 -0.08 -15.10 -31.25
C LEU A 166 1.13 -14.57 -32.03
N HIS A 167 2.22 -15.34 -32.11
CA HIS A 167 3.49 -14.93 -32.73
C HIS A 167 3.57 -15.34 -34.21
N GLY A 168 2.55 -14.96 -34.99
CA GLY A 168 2.55 -15.07 -36.46
C GLY A 168 1.88 -16.33 -37.01
N ALA A 169 2.64 -17.18 -37.71
CA ALA A 169 2.11 -18.42 -38.28
C ALA A 169 1.91 -19.47 -37.17
N PRO A 170 0.72 -20.11 -37.05
CA PRO A 170 0.45 -21.07 -35.98
C PRO A 170 1.48 -22.21 -35.91
N ARG A 171 2.05 -22.42 -34.72
CA ARG A 171 3.12 -23.39 -34.46
C ARG A 171 2.89 -24.14 -33.15
N LEU A 172 3.50 -25.32 -33.02
CA LEU A 172 3.49 -26.07 -31.77
C LEU A 172 4.53 -25.48 -30.81
N ALA A 173 4.14 -25.16 -29.57
CA ALA A 173 4.99 -24.52 -28.58
C ALA A 173 4.76 -25.10 -27.19
N TRP A 174 5.73 -24.93 -26.30
CA TRP A 174 5.58 -25.11 -24.86
C TRP A 174 5.38 -23.74 -24.23
N ARG A 175 4.22 -23.50 -23.60
CA ARG A 175 4.11 -22.44 -22.58
C ARG A 175 4.63 -23.03 -21.29
N THR A 176 5.66 -22.44 -20.72
CA THR A 176 6.26 -22.93 -19.48
C THR A 176 6.30 -21.82 -18.46
N ASP A 177 5.53 -21.99 -17.39
CA ASP A 177 5.55 -21.07 -16.26
C ASP A 177 6.67 -21.55 -15.31
N ALA A 178 7.76 -20.77 -15.22
CA ALA A 178 8.91 -21.04 -14.37
C ALA A 178 8.86 -20.15 -13.13
N VAL A 179 8.98 -20.76 -11.95
CA VAL A 179 8.94 -20.08 -10.65
C VAL A 179 10.14 -20.48 -9.80
N GLY A 180 10.66 -19.55 -9.02
CA GLY A 180 11.73 -19.79 -8.05
C GLY A 180 11.61 -18.84 -6.87
N GLN A 181 12.57 -18.90 -5.95
CA GLN A 181 12.74 -17.94 -4.86
C GLN A 181 14.13 -17.29 -4.96
N ASP A 182 14.26 -16.00 -4.66
CA ASP A 182 15.56 -15.32 -4.60
C ASP A 182 16.38 -15.74 -3.35
N SER A 183 17.48 -15.05 -3.08
CA SER A 183 18.31 -15.30 -1.90
C SER A 183 17.58 -15.05 -0.57
N LEU A 184 16.63 -14.12 -0.54
CA LEU A 184 15.84 -13.71 0.62
C LEU A 184 14.58 -14.58 0.81
N GLY A 185 14.19 -15.34 -0.20
CA GLY A 185 12.99 -16.19 -0.21
C GLY A 185 11.84 -15.64 -1.05
N ASN A 186 11.99 -14.45 -1.64
CA ASN A 186 10.95 -13.81 -2.43
C ASN A 186 10.72 -14.59 -3.73
N PRO A 187 9.47 -14.86 -4.11
CA PRO A 187 9.21 -15.57 -5.35
C PRO A 187 9.51 -14.69 -6.57
N VAL A 188 10.07 -15.33 -7.59
CA VAL A 188 10.29 -14.79 -8.93
C VAL A 188 9.61 -15.72 -9.94
N ALA A 189 8.93 -15.17 -10.94
CA ALA A 189 8.14 -15.94 -11.90
C ALA A 189 8.28 -15.38 -13.32
N ARG A 190 8.48 -16.27 -14.30
CA ARG A 190 8.56 -15.93 -15.72
C ARG A 190 7.85 -16.98 -16.58
N THR A 191 6.98 -16.51 -17.47
CA THR A 191 6.33 -17.34 -18.49
C THR A 191 7.22 -17.33 -19.73
N VAL A 192 7.55 -18.52 -20.23
CA VAL A 192 8.44 -18.69 -21.38
C VAL A 192 7.73 -19.50 -22.46
N ILE A 193 7.61 -18.94 -23.66
CA ILE A 193 7.05 -19.62 -24.83
C ILE A 193 8.21 -20.17 -25.66
N THR A 194 8.32 -21.48 -25.75
CA THR A 194 9.42 -22.18 -26.45
C THR A 194 8.87 -22.95 -27.66
N ASP A 195 9.47 -22.79 -28.83
CA ASP A 195 9.09 -23.56 -30.03
C ASP A 195 9.33 -25.07 -29.79
N ALA A 196 8.26 -25.87 -29.84
CA ALA A 196 8.31 -27.27 -29.40
C ALA A 196 9.00 -28.21 -30.41
N ARG A 197 9.54 -27.68 -31.51
CA ARG A 197 10.33 -28.44 -32.50
C ARG A 197 11.80 -28.07 -32.45
N THR A 198 12.11 -26.79 -32.24
CA THR A 198 13.47 -26.24 -32.34
C THR A 198 14.09 -25.90 -30.99
N GLY A 199 13.30 -25.77 -29.92
CA GLY A 199 13.77 -25.33 -28.60
C GLY A 199 14.09 -23.84 -28.53
N ARG A 200 13.83 -23.08 -29.61
CA ARG A 200 14.06 -21.63 -29.64
C ARG A 200 12.98 -20.92 -28.84
N GLN A 201 13.37 -20.01 -27.95
CA GLN A 201 12.44 -19.09 -27.31
C GLN A 201 11.71 -18.25 -28.38
N ILE A 202 10.39 -18.24 -28.31
CA ILE A 202 9.49 -17.43 -29.14
C ILE A 202 9.27 -16.08 -28.45
N ASP A 203 8.93 -16.12 -27.17
CA ASP A 203 8.71 -14.96 -26.30
C ASP A 203 8.91 -15.35 -24.82
N ALA A 204 9.10 -14.37 -23.93
CA ALA A 204 9.02 -14.57 -22.49
C ALA A 204 8.77 -13.26 -21.73
N TRP A 205 7.85 -13.29 -20.77
CA TRP A 205 7.49 -12.15 -19.92
C TRP A 205 7.45 -12.57 -18.45
N ASP A 206 7.64 -11.61 -17.54
CA ASP A 206 7.54 -11.86 -16.10
C ASP A 206 6.08 -12.07 -15.70
N SER A 207 5.81 -13.09 -14.90
CA SER A 207 4.45 -13.54 -14.53
C SER A 207 3.95 -12.88 -13.23
N ILE A 208 4.56 -11.75 -12.87
CA ILE A 208 4.30 -10.95 -11.67
C ILE A 208 3.37 -9.82 -12.09
N GLU A 209 2.09 -9.95 -11.76
CA GLU A 209 1.08 -8.93 -12.03
C GLU A 209 0.78 -8.16 -10.73
N THR A 210 0.79 -6.83 -10.79
CA THR A 210 0.37 -5.96 -9.67
C THR A 210 -1.14 -6.04 -9.48
N ALA A 211 -1.59 -6.19 -8.24
CA ALA A 211 -3.00 -6.23 -7.89
C ALA A 211 -3.29 -5.32 -6.70
N THR A 212 -4.17 -4.32 -6.88
CA THR A 212 -4.71 -3.54 -5.77
C THR A 212 -5.68 -4.40 -4.96
N GLY A 213 -5.53 -4.39 -3.65
CA GLY A 213 -6.41 -5.01 -2.66
C GLY A 213 -6.66 -4.07 -1.48
N ASP A 214 -7.20 -4.60 -0.39
CA ASP A 214 -7.42 -3.86 0.84
C ASP A 214 -7.09 -4.71 2.07
N GLY A 215 -6.77 -4.04 3.19
CA GLY A 215 -6.43 -4.70 4.43
C GLY A 215 -7.10 -4.07 5.64
N LYS A 216 -7.64 -4.91 6.54
CA LYS A 216 -8.12 -4.51 7.87
C LYS A 216 -6.95 -4.54 8.85
N SER A 217 -6.42 -3.35 9.06
CA SER A 217 -5.31 -3.07 9.96
C SER A 217 -5.76 -2.98 11.43
N LEU A 218 -4.82 -3.02 12.37
CA LEU A 218 -5.06 -2.85 13.80
C LEU A 218 -5.35 -1.38 14.16
N TYR A 219 -4.71 -0.43 13.48
CA TYR A 219 -4.73 0.99 13.86
C TYR A 219 -5.26 1.92 12.77
N SER A 220 -4.93 1.64 11.52
CA SER A 220 -5.21 2.48 10.34
C SER A 220 -6.59 2.26 9.71
N GLY A 221 -7.47 1.45 10.32
CA GLY A 221 -8.78 1.06 9.77
C GLY A 221 -8.68 0.06 8.61
N THR A 222 -9.52 0.21 7.58
CA THR A 222 -9.39 -0.56 6.32
C THR A 222 -8.65 0.31 5.30
N VAL A 223 -7.49 -0.16 4.83
CA VAL A 223 -6.55 0.62 3.99
C VAL A 223 -6.32 -0.06 2.64
N PRO A 224 -6.10 0.70 1.56
CA PRO A 224 -5.71 0.14 0.27
C PRO A 224 -4.28 -0.41 0.32
N LEU A 225 -4.05 -1.51 -0.38
CA LEU A 225 -2.74 -2.15 -0.48
C LEU A 225 -2.42 -2.52 -1.92
N GLU A 226 -1.21 -2.24 -2.37
CA GLU A 226 -0.67 -2.81 -3.60
C GLU A 226 -0.01 -4.15 -3.28
N SER A 227 -0.41 -5.18 -4.02
CA SER A 227 0.03 -6.55 -3.83
C SER A 227 0.53 -7.15 -5.14
N THR A 228 1.14 -8.33 -5.06
CA THR A 228 1.66 -9.08 -6.21
C THR A 228 0.87 -10.36 -6.38
N GLN A 229 0.18 -10.54 -7.51
CA GLN A 229 -0.44 -11.82 -7.84
C GLN A 229 0.62 -12.84 -8.26
N SER A 230 0.51 -14.06 -7.74
CA SER A 230 1.43 -15.17 -7.99
C SER A 230 0.63 -16.48 -8.10
N GLY A 231 0.12 -16.75 -9.30
CA GLY A 231 -0.76 -17.89 -9.55
C GLY A 231 -2.19 -17.56 -9.11
N SER A 232 -2.76 -18.38 -8.21
CA SER A 232 -4.11 -18.19 -7.66
C SER A 232 -4.13 -17.53 -6.27
N THR A 233 -3.02 -16.92 -5.86
CA THR A 233 -2.87 -16.23 -4.57
C THR A 233 -2.14 -14.90 -4.78
N TYR A 234 -2.32 -13.99 -3.83
CA TYR A 234 -1.66 -12.71 -3.75
C TYR A 234 -0.53 -12.75 -2.72
N GLN A 235 0.38 -11.80 -2.81
CA GLN A 235 1.50 -11.59 -1.91
C GLN A 235 1.52 -10.15 -1.45
N LEU A 236 1.76 -9.93 -0.16
CA LEU A 236 1.88 -8.59 0.42
C LEU A 236 3.25 -7.99 0.07
N LYS A 237 3.38 -7.67 -1.22
CA LYS A 237 4.58 -7.19 -1.92
C LYS A 237 4.15 -6.17 -2.97
N ASP A 238 4.58 -4.94 -2.76
CA ASP A 238 4.32 -3.80 -3.62
C ASP A 238 5.54 -3.56 -4.55
N SER A 239 5.39 -3.91 -5.82
CA SER A 239 6.42 -3.65 -6.83
C SER A 239 6.47 -2.18 -7.31
N THR A 240 5.43 -1.39 -7.04
CA THR A 240 5.35 0.04 -7.41
C THR A 240 6.22 0.93 -6.51
N ARG A 241 6.48 0.48 -5.27
CA ARG A 241 7.32 1.15 -4.25
C ARG A 241 8.65 0.43 -4.05
N GLY A 242 9.33 0.10 -5.15
CA GLY A 242 10.69 -0.46 -5.10
C GLY A 242 10.78 -1.92 -4.65
N ASN A 243 9.68 -2.70 -4.78
CA ASN A 243 9.53 -4.07 -4.28
C ASN A 243 9.55 -4.21 -2.75
N THR A 244 8.96 -3.25 -2.03
CA THR A 244 8.69 -3.42 -0.60
C THR A 244 7.77 -4.61 -0.35
N TYR A 245 7.95 -5.31 0.77
CA TYR A 245 7.08 -6.42 1.17
C TYR A 245 7.06 -6.62 2.67
N THR A 246 6.04 -7.29 3.17
CA THR A 246 5.93 -7.68 4.59
C THR A 246 5.96 -9.18 4.78
N GLY A 247 6.85 -9.64 5.64
CA GLY A 247 7.01 -11.05 6.02
C GLY A 247 6.80 -11.30 7.51
N ASP A 248 6.40 -12.54 7.82
CA ASP A 248 6.24 -13.05 9.17
C ASP A 248 7.61 -13.52 9.73
N ALA A 249 7.97 -13.04 10.92
CA ALA A 249 9.13 -13.51 11.67
C ALA A 249 8.86 -14.77 12.52
N GLU A 250 7.63 -15.30 12.49
CA GLU A 250 7.19 -16.55 13.11
C GLU A 250 7.48 -16.59 14.64
N ASN A 251 7.41 -15.43 15.30
CA ASN A 251 7.74 -15.21 16.71
C ASN A 251 9.17 -15.63 17.11
N LYS A 252 10.09 -15.61 16.14
CA LYS A 252 11.53 -15.85 16.33
C LYS A 252 12.30 -14.53 16.36
N THR A 253 13.50 -14.56 16.91
CA THR A 253 14.45 -13.44 16.89
C THR A 253 15.68 -13.77 16.05
N ASP A 254 16.43 -12.73 15.67
CA ASP A 254 17.80 -12.90 15.20
C ASP A 254 18.69 -13.44 16.33
N LEU A 255 19.70 -14.23 15.97
CA LEU A 255 20.73 -14.73 16.90
C LEU A 255 22.09 -14.15 16.46
N CYS A 256 22.52 -13.09 17.13
CA CYS A 256 23.73 -12.36 16.79
C CYS A 256 24.71 -12.29 17.96
N PHE A 257 26.00 -12.38 17.68
CA PHE A 257 27.10 -12.27 18.66
C PHE A 257 28.18 -11.34 18.07
N PHE A 258 28.61 -10.33 18.83
CA PHE A 258 29.54 -9.28 18.37
C PHE A 258 29.18 -8.66 17.01
N GLY A 259 27.89 -8.40 16.76
CA GLY A 259 27.39 -7.81 15.50
C GLY A 259 27.30 -8.78 14.32
N ILE A 260 27.69 -10.05 14.49
CA ILE A 260 27.56 -11.09 13.46
C ILE A 260 26.33 -11.95 13.77
N CYS A 261 25.37 -12.00 12.85
CA CYS A 261 24.16 -12.81 13.00
C CYS A 261 24.34 -14.21 12.39
N PHE A 262 24.33 -15.22 13.26
CA PHE A 262 24.48 -16.64 12.92
C PHE A 262 23.17 -17.25 12.42
N SER A 263 22.05 -16.72 12.88
CA SER A 263 20.72 -16.96 12.34
C SER A 263 19.95 -15.65 12.31
N ARG A 264 19.10 -15.48 11.31
CA ARG A 264 18.08 -14.42 11.28
C ARG A 264 16.71 -15.05 11.53
N ALA A 265 15.81 -14.31 12.15
CA ALA A 265 14.39 -14.58 12.08
C ALA A 265 13.94 -14.58 10.60
N PRO A 266 12.97 -15.43 10.22
CA PRO A 266 12.45 -15.42 8.87
C PRO A 266 11.79 -14.09 8.51
N ALA A 267 11.50 -13.92 7.23
CA ALA A 267 10.59 -12.91 6.71
C ALA A 267 9.66 -13.64 5.73
N THR A 268 8.88 -14.58 6.25
CA THR A 268 8.00 -15.44 5.45
C THR A 268 6.89 -14.58 4.85
N LEU A 269 7.04 -14.22 3.58
CA LEU A 269 6.15 -13.31 2.85
C LEU A 269 4.67 -13.68 3.05
N PHE A 270 3.87 -12.72 3.52
CA PHE A 270 2.43 -12.93 3.67
C PHE A 270 1.78 -13.20 2.30
N THR A 271 0.95 -14.24 2.25
CA THR A 271 0.17 -14.61 1.08
C THR A 271 -1.30 -14.74 1.44
N ASP A 272 -2.18 -14.30 0.54
CA ASP A 272 -3.62 -14.39 0.70
C ASP A 272 -4.31 -14.94 -0.56
N ALA A 273 -5.54 -15.46 -0.41
CA ALA A 273 -6.29 -16.10 -1.49
C ALA A 273 -7.17 -15.14 -2.32
N ASP A 274 -7.67 -14.04 -1.75
CA ASP A 274 -8.65 -13.15 -2.39
C ASP A 274 -8.26 -11.66 -2.44
N ASN A 275 -7.11 -11.31 -1.84
CA ASN A 275 -6.51 -9.97 -1.73
C ASN A 275 -7.17 -9.07 -0.65
N HIS A 276 -7.94 -9.65 0.28
CA HIS A 276 -8.50 -8.96 1.45
C HIS A 276 -7.77 -9.39 2.73
N TRP A 277 -6.82 -8.58 3.17
CA TRP A 277 -5.87 -8.91 4.21
C TRP A 277 -6.40 -8.57 5.62
N GLY A 278 -6.17 -9.42 6.62
CA GLY A 278 -6.44 -9.09 8.03
C GLY A 278 -7.91 -9.10 8.46
N SER A 279 -8.10 -9.11 9.78
CA SER A 279 -9.41 -8.97 10.44
C SER A 279 -9.56 -7.67 11.23
N GLY A 280 -8.49 -6.87 11.34
CA GLY A 280 -8.39 -5.71 12.22
C GLY A 280 -8.24 -6.09 13.70
N THR A 281 -7.76 -7.31 13.98
CA THR A 281 -7.55 -7.81 15.34
C THR A 281 -6.25 -8.61 15.43
N THR A 282 -5.62 -8.64 16.61
CA THR A 282 -4.36 -9.37 16.86
C THR A 282 -4.49 -10.89 16.77
N SER A 283 -5.71 -11.43 16.66
CA SER A 283 -5.95 -12.85 16.37
C SER A 283 -5.59 -13.24 14.94
N ASP A 284 -5.61 -12.28 14.01
CA ASP A 284 -5.13 -12.45 12.65
C ASP A 284 -3.81 -11.70 12.48
N ARG A 285 -2.74 -12.48 12.28
CA ARG A 285 -1.37 -12.04 12.04
C ARG A 285 -1.28 -11.03 10.89
N SER A 286 -2.06 -11.24 9.83
CA SER A 286 -2.03 -10.37 8.67
C SER A 286 -2.52 -8.94 8.98
N SER A 287 -3.31 -8.72 10.04
CA SER A 287 -3.70 -7.37 10.47
C SER A 287 -2.51 -6.49 10.84
N ALA A 288 -1.47 -7.05 11.49
CA ALA A 288 -0.23 -6.33 11.79
C ALA A 288 0.64 -6.16 10.53
N ALA A 289 0.60 -7.13 9.62
CA ALA A 289 1.30 -7.06 8.35
C ALA A 289 0.74 -5.95 7.43
N VAL A 290 -0.60 -5.74 7.48
CA VAL A 290 -1.31 -4.64 6.80
C VAL A 290 -0.79 -3.29 7.28
N ASP A 291 -0.80 -3.02 8.59
CA ASP A 291 -0.29 -1.74 9.13
C ASP A 291 1.18 -1.52 8.72
N ALA A 292 2.05 -2.52 8.88
CA ALA A 292 3.47 -2.40 8.52
C ALA A 292 3.69 -2.12 7.01
N GLN A 293 2.93 -2.78 6.12
CA GLN A 293 3.00 -2.50 4.69
C GLN A 293 2.42 -1.11 4.36
N TYR A 294 1.30 -0.74 4.97
CA TYR A 294 0.65 0.55 4.76
C TYR A 294 1.54 1.71 5.21
N GLY A 295 2.12 1.65 6.41
CA GLY A 295 3.05 2.67 6.89
C GLY A 295 4.34 2.76 6.07
N THR A 296 4.83 1.64 5.53
CA THR A 296 5.92 1.65 4.54
C THR A 296 5.51 2.40 3.26
N ASN A 297 4.30 2.15 2.77
CA ASN A 297 3.79 2.75 1.54
C ASN A 297 3.58 4.27 1.69
N GLU A 298 2.93 4.70 2.77
CA GLU A 298 2.71 6.12 3.07
C GLU A 298 4.02 6.86 3.32
N THR A 299 4.98 6.25 4.03
CA THR A 299 6.30 6.87 4.25
C THR A 299 7.10 6.99 2.96
N TRP A 300 7.09 5.96 2.11
CA TRP A 300 7.70 6.02 0.78
C TRP A 300 7.11 7.16 -0.05
N ASP A 301 5.78 7.27 -0.08
CA ASP A 301 5.08 8.29 -0.87
C ASP A 301 5.28 9.69 -0.29
N TYR A 302 5.32 9.87 1.03
CA TYR A 302 5.72 11.11 1.68
C TYR A 302 7.11 11.56 1.21
N TYR A 303 8.13 10.70 1.36
CA TYR A 303 9.50 11.05 0.95
C TYR A 303 9.62 11.32 -0.56
N LYS A 304 8.89 10.58 -1.39
CA LYS A 304 8.88 10.75 -2.85
C LYS A 304 8.16 12.02 -3.29
N ASN A 305 6.95 12.26 -2.80
CA ASN A 305 6.08 13.33 -3.27
C ASN A 305 6.39 14.67 -2.59
N VAL A 306 6.74 14.65 -1.29
CA VAL A 306 7.13 15.87 -0.57
C VAL A 306 8.60 16.20 -0.84
N HIS A 307 9.53 15.24 -0.73
CA HIS A 307 10.97 15.54 -0.76
C HIS A 307 11.69 15.17 -2.06
N GLY A 308 11.01 14.53 -3.02
CA GLY A 308 11.62 14.05 -4.26
C GLY A 308 12.55 12.84 -4.07
N ARG A 309 12.54 12.19 -2.90
CA ARG A 309 13.42 11.07 -2.57
C ARG A 309 12.78 9.75 -2.96
N ASN A 310 13.36 9.05 -3.93
CA ASN A 310 12.88 7.75 -4.37
C ASN A 310 13.39 6.63 -3.43
N GLY A 311 12.66 6.37 -2.34
CA GLY A 311 13.00 5.35 -1.35
C GLY A 311 14.11 5.74 -0.37
N ILE A 312 14.44 4.82 0.55
CA ILE A 312 15.31 5.09 1.71
C ILE A 312 16.70 5.62 1.30
N ALA A 313 17.32 5.05 0.26
CA ALA A 313 18.63 5.49 -0.24
C ALA A 313 18.54 6.53 -1.37
N GLY A 314 17.34 6.85 -1.88
CA GLY A 314 17.14 7.69 -3.06
C GLY A 314 17.40 6.98 -4.41
N ASP A 315 17.64 5.67 -4.39
CA ASP A 315 17.98 4.82 -5.53
C ASP A 315 16.79 4.03 -6.12
N GLY A 316 15.60 4.15 -5.51
CA GLY A 316 14.40 3.39 -5.89
C GLY A 316 14.34 1.97 -5.33
N LYS A 317 15.20 1.58 -4.39
CA LYS A 317 15.14 0.28 -3.72
C LYS A 317 14.24 0.32 -2.47
N GLY A 318 13.30 -0.61 -2.39
CA GLY A 318 12.46 -0.87 -1.21
C GLY A 318 13.22 -1.54 -0.05
N SER A 319 12.80 -1.26 1.17
CA SER A 319 13.04 -2.09 2.35
C SER A 319 12.02 -3.23 2.43
N TYR A 320 12.17 -4.12 3.40
CA TYR A 320 11.12 -5.07 3.76
C TYR A 320 10.78 -4.99 5.24
N ASN A 321 9.60 -5.47 5.60
CA ASN A 321 9.10 -5.53 6.96
C ASN A 321 9.17 -6.94 7.53
N ARG A 322 9.48 -7.03 8.83
CA ARG A 322 9.30 -8.23 9.65
C ARG A 322 8.33 -7.92 10.77
N VAL A 323 7.13 -8.50 10.72
CA VAL A 323 6.15 -8.44 11.82
C VAL A 323 6.20 -9.73 12.64
N HIS A 324 5.65 -9.71 13.85
CA HIS A 324 5.70 -10.82 14.81
C HIS A 324 7.12 -11.23 15.19
N TYR A 325 8.01 -10.24 15.36
CA TYR A 325 9.39 -10.49 15.78
C TYR A 325 9.46 -10.82 17.28
N GLY A 326 10.08 -11.96 17.60
CA GLY A 326 10.16 -12.48 18.96
C GLY A 326 8.79 -12.79 19.59
N ASN A 327 8.76 -12.91 20.93
CA ASN A 327 7.55 -13.18 21.70
C ASN A 327 7.41 -12.13 22.79
N ASN A 328 6.25 -11.47 22.88
CA ASN A 328 5.99 -10.32 23.75
C ASN A 328 7.06 -9.21 23.63
N TYR A 329 7.57 -8.98 22.42
CA TYR A 329 8.69 -8.07 22.18
C TYR A 329 8.20 -6.62 22.13
N ASN A 330 8.53 -5.86 23.18
CA ASN A 330 8.16 -4.46 23.35
C ASN A 330 9.14 -3.50 22.62
N ASN A 331 9.44 -3.76 21.35
CA ASN A 331 10.22 -2.81 20.55
C ASN A 331 9.97 -2.95 19.03
N ALA A 332 10.24 -1.88 18.30
CA ALA A 332 10.45 -1.86 16.85
C ALA A 332 11.90 -1.40 16.57
N PHE A 333 12.42 -1.68 15.37
CA PHE A 333 13.73 -1.16 14.94
C PHE A 333 13.96 -1.27 13.42
N TRP A 334 14.68 -0.30 12.89
CA TRP A 334 15.42 -0.36 11.64
C TRP A 334 16.76 -1.10 11.80
N ASP A 335 17.12 -1.95 10.83
CA ASP A 335 18.45 -2.54 10.73
C ASP A 335 19.04 -2.35 9.31
N ASP A 336 20.08 -1.54 9.23
CA ASP A 336 20.85 -1.24 8.00
C ASP A 336 21.46 -2.47 7.32
N SER A 337 21.76 -3.52 8.09
CA SER A 337 22.44 -4.72 7.60
C SER A 337 21.50 -5.68 6.86
N CYS A 338 20.21 -5.68 7.19
CA CYS A 338 19.16 -6.30 6.38
C CYS A 338 18.49 -5.31 5.41
N PHE A 339 18.60 -4.00 5.66
CA PHE A 339 17.83 -2.94 5.01
C PHE A 339 16.32 -3.15 5.25
N CYS A 340 15.95 -3.41 6.50
CA CYS A 340 14.62 -3.86 6.89
C CYS A 340 14.13 -3.22 8.20
N MET A 341 12.80 -3.10 8.32
CA MET A 341 12.11 -2.63 9.52
C MET A 341 11.51 -3.85 10.24
N THR A 342 11.64 -3.90 11.55
CA THR A 342 11.28 -5.08 12.36
C THR A 342 10.42 -4.67 13.53
N TYR A 343 9.27 -5.32 13.70
CA TYR A 343 8.24 -4.94 14.66
C TYR A 343 7.87 -6.12 15.57
N GLY A 344 7.92 -5.89 16.87
CA GLY A 344 7.38 -6.81 17.87
C GLY A 344 5.86 -6.70 18.04
N ASP A 345 5.26 -7.75 18.61
CA ASP A 345 3.82 -7.82 18.91
C ASP A 345 3.42 -7.08 20.20
N GLY A 346 4.39 -6.58 20.98
CA GLY A 346 4.17 -6.07 22.33
C GLY A 346 3.73 -7.16 23.32
N ASP A 347 3.73 -6.85 24.61
CA ASP A 347 3.31 -7.78 25.68
C ASP A 347 1.77 -7.84 25.90
N GLY A 348 1.01 -7.01 25.18
CA GLY A 348 -0.45 -6.88 25.27
C GLY A 348 -0.97 -6.06 26.46
N THR A 349 -0.08 -5.62 27.36
CA THR A 349 -0.40 -4.95 28.64
C THR A 349 0.20 -3.54 28.75
N THR A 350 1.46 -3.40 28.33
CA THR A 350 2.24 -2.16 28.19
C THR A 350 2.13 -1.64 26.76
N PHE A 351 2.31 -2.54 25.78
CA PHE A 351 2.22 -2.24 24.35
C PHE A 351 1.44 -3.32 23.61
N GLY A 352 0.73 -2.94 22.54
CA GLY A 352 0.34 -3.88 21.48
C GLY A 352 1.39 -3.94 20.38
N PRO A 353 1.06 -4.53 19.20
CA PRO A 353 1.98 -4.61 18.07
C PRO A 353 2.47 -3.23 17.67
N LEU A 354 3.78 -3.08 17.49
CA LEU A 354 4.45 -1.79 17.32
C LEU A 354 4.46 -1.36 15.84
N VAL A 355 3.30 -1.40 15.19
CA VAL A 355 3.13 -1.19 13.73
C VAL A 355 2.35 0.08 13.39
N ALA A 356 2.14 0.99 14.35
CA ALA A 356 1.44 2.25 14.11
C ALA A 356 2.13 3.13 13.06
N LEU A 357 1.37 4.10 12.52
CA LEU A 357 1.76 4.80 11.31
C LEU A 357 2.97 5.71 11.53
N ASP A 358 3.00 6.42 12.66
CA ASP A 358 4.14 7.18 13.15
C ASP A 358 5.37 6.30 13.41
N VAL A 359 5.19 5.12 14.02
CA VAL A 359 6.26 4.15 14.31
C VAL A 359 6.86 3.61 13.01
N ALA A 360 6.05 3.23 12.03
CA ALA A 360 6.55 2.81 10.71
C ALA A 360 7.31 3.95 10.00
N GLY A 361 6.81 5.18 10.10
CA GLY A 361 7.49 6.37 9.59
C GLY A 361 8.80 6.69 10.31
N HIS A 362 8.85 6.47 11.63
CA HIS A 362 10.02 6.60 12.48
C HIS A 362 11.11 5.58 12.08
N GLU A 363 10.77 4.28 12.00
CA GLU A 363 11.73 3.25 11.59
C GLU A 363 12.30 3.49 10.18
N MET A 364 11.44 3.83 9.21
CA MET A 364 11.91 4.11 7.85
C MET A 364 12.82 5.36 7.80
N SER A 365 12.62 6.31 8.72
CA SER A 365 13.39 7.56 8.81
C SER A 365 14.75 7.39 9.48
N HIS A 366 14.95 6.37 10.33
CA HIS A 366 16.30 5.93 10.71
C HIS A 366 17.10 5.50 9.47
N GLY A 367 16.48 4.74 8.57
CA GLY A 367 17.09 4.37 7.29
C GLY A 367 17.44 5.59 6.42
N VAL A 368 16.56 6.60 6.36
CA VAL A 368 16.85 7.84 5.62
C VAL A 368 18.03 8.59 6.27
N THR A 369 18.08 8.64 7.60
CA THR A 369 19.19 9.22 8.35
C THR A 369 20.51 8.47 8.08
N SER A 370 20.51 7.14 8.08
CA SER A 370 21.71 6.33 7.84
C SER A 370 22.27 6.48 6.42
N LYS A 371 21.41 6.75 5.43
CA LYS A 371 21.79 7.02 4.04
C LYS A 371 22.02 8.50 3.72
N THR A 372 22.07 9.37 4.74
CA THR A 372 22.28 10.82 4.57
C THR A 372 23.29 11.36 5.58
N ALA A 373 22.84 11.95 6.69
CA ALA A 373 23.72 12.50 7.73
C ALA A 373 24.53 11.43 8.48
N ALA A 374 24.03 10.20 8.54
CA ALA A 374 24.57 9.08 9.31
C ALA A 374 24.84 9.44 10.78
N LEU A 375 23.89 10.17 11.41
CA LEU A 375 23.98 10.63 12.80
C LEU A 375 24.33 9.49 13.75
N THR A 376 25.46 9.61 14.44
CA THR A 376 25.96 8.58 15.36
C THR A 376 24.96 8.39 16.49
N TYR A 377 24.54 7.15 16.73
CA TYR A 377 23.50 6.79 17.69
C TYR A 377 24.00 6.83 19.15
N SER A 378 24.48 8.00 19.58
CA SER A 378 25.03 8.27 20.91
C SER A 378 25.06 9.78 21.17
N GLY A 379 24.82 10.18 22.43
CA GLY A 379 24.81 11.59 22.84
C GLY A 379 23.86 12.46 22.02
N GLU A 380 24.22 13.73 21.79
CA GLU A 380 23.38 14.68 21.07
C GLU A 380 23.10 14.28 19.61
N SER A 381 24.05 13.62 18.92
CA SER A 381 23.78 13.11 17.56
C SER A 381 22.79 11.96 17.58
N GLY A 382 22.77 11.15 18.64
CA GLY A 382 21.78 10.10 18.85
C GLY A 382 20.39 10.68 19.11
N GLY A 383 20.30 11.69 19.98
CA GLY A 383 19.05 12.45 20.19
C GLY A 383 18.52 13.11 18.92
N LEU A 384 19.40 13.62 18.06
CA LEU A 384 19.01 14.15 16.75
C LEU A 384 18.61 13.06 15.74
N ASN A 385 19.13 11.84 15.86
CA ASN A 385 18.71 10.69 15.05
C ASN A 385 17.28 10.28 15.42
N GLU A 386 17.05 10.05 16.71
CA GLU A 386 15.72 9.81 17.31
C GLU A 386 14.70 10.88 16.95
N ALA A 387 15.04 12.16 17.19
CA ALA A 387 14.13 13.25 16.88
C ALA A 387 13.86 13.41 15.38
N THR A 388 14.83 13.07 14.52
CA THR A 388 14.59 13.06 13.07
C THR A 388 13.56 12.00 12.70
N SER A 389 13.61 10.82 13.33
CA SER A 389 12.64 9.76 13.13
C SER A 389 11.26 10.14 13.68
N ASP A 390 11.16 10.73 14.87
CA ASP A 390 9.89 11.28 15.41
C ASP A 390 9.29 12.36 14.50
N ILE A 391 10.09 13.37 14.11
CA ILE A 391 9.66 14.46 13.23
C ILE A 391 9.07 13.93 11.92
N PHE A 392 9.73 12.96 11.28
CA PHE A 392 9.22 12.40 10.02
C PHE A 392 8.10 11.39 10.22
N GLY A 393 8.07 10.61 11.31
CA GLY A 393 6.94 9.75 11.68
C GLY A 393 5.65 10.57 11.82
N THR A 394 5.67 11.62 12.63
CA THR A 394 4.55 12.57 12.76
C THR A 394 4.17 13.21 11.41
N LEU A 395 5.15 13.64 10.61
CA LEU A 395 4.84 14.23 9.29
C LEU A 395 4.27 13.23 8.27
N VAL A 396 4.56 11.93 8.41
CA VAL A 396 3.94 10.86 7.62
C VAL A 396 2.50 10.63 8.04
N GLU A 397 2.21 10.60 9.33
CA GLU A 397 0.84 10.45 9.86
C GLU A 397 -0.07 11.59 9.37
N TRP A 398 0.44 12.83 9.41
CA TRP A 398 -0.22 14.00 8.81
C TRP A 398 -0.37 13.92 7.29
N TYR A 399 0.56 13.28 6.57
CA TYR A 399 0.52 13.13 5.12
C TYR A 399 -0.50 12.09 4.66
N ALA A 400 -0.54 10.94 5.34
CA ALA A 400 -1.49 9.87 5.07
C ALA A 400 -2.94 10.31 5.32
N ASN A 401 -3.16 11.25 6.25
CA ASN A 401 -4.46 11.87 6.53
C ASN A 401 -5.56 10.80 6.77
N ASN A 402 -5.21 9.76 7.52
CA ASN A 402 -6.07 8.61 7.78
C ASN A 402 -7.16 8.96 8.80
N SER A 403 -8.41 8.57 8.58
CA SER A 403 -9.52 8.92 9.49
C SER A 403 -9.54 8.13 10.81
N SER A 404 -8.87 6.98 10.87
CA SER A 404 -8.65 6.20 12.10
C SER A 404 -7.39 6.64 12.84
N ASP A 405 -6.45 7.22 12.10
CA ASP A 405 -5.19 7.75 12.62
C ASP A 405 -4.93 9.19 12.16
N LEU A 406 -5.51 10.14 12.90
CA LEU A 406 -5.43 11.56 12.59
C LEU A 406 -4.10 12.14 13.09
N GLY A 407 -3.27 12.63 12.15
CA GLY A 407 -2.03 13.35 12.41
C GLY A 407 -2.05 14.20 13.67
N ASP A 408 -1.18 13.91 14.64
CA ASP A 408 -1.06 14.69 15.87
C ASP A 408 0.41 15.10 16.19
N TYR A 409 0.89 15.00 17.43
CA TYR A 409 2.25 15.33 17.93
C TYR A 409 2.63 14.50 19.18
N LEU A 410 1.89 13.43 19.41
CA LEU A 410 2.26 12.31 20.26
C LEU A 410 3.12 11.35 19.42
N ILE A 411 3.77 10.40 20.08
CA ILE A 411 4.46 9.29 19.43
C ILE A 411 3.99 8.00 20.10
N GLY A 412 3.53 7.03 19.32
CA GLY A 412 3.12 5.69 19.76
C GLY A 412 1.84 5.64 20.60
N GLU A 413 0.96 6.64 20.54
CA GLU A 413 -0.34 6.67 21.22
C GLU A 413 -1.29 5.53 20.79
N LYS A 414 -1.20 5.02 19.54
CA LYS A 414 -1.89 3.77 19.15
C LYS A 414 -1.32 2.51 19.79
N ILE A 415 -0.02 2.48 20.10
CA ILE A 415 0.66 1.24 20.53
C ILE A 415 0.69 1.08 22.04
N VAL A 416 0.67 2.18 22.81
CA VAL A 416 0.57 2.12 24.28
C VAL A 416 -0.72 1.44 24.75
N ARG A 417 -0.64 0.79 25.90
CA ARG A 417 -1.76 0.16 26.60
C ARG A 417 -1.81 0.66 28.05
N SER A 418 -2.89 0.34 28.75
CA SER A 418 -3.15 0.87 30.10
C SER A 418 -2.03 0.59 31.12
N GLY A 419 -1.26 -0.48 30.94
CA GLY A 419 -0.10 -0.82 31.78
C GLY A 419 1.10 0.13 31.61
N PHE A 420 1.21 0.88 30.50
CA PHE A 420 2.26 1.88 30.32
C PHE A 420 2.02 3.15 31.18
N GLY A 421 0.78 3.40 31.59
CA GLY A 421 0.42 4.50 32.48
C GLY A 421 0.49 5.91 31.88
N LYS A 422 0.74 6.05 30.56
CA LYS A 422 0.70 7.32 29.81
C LYS A 422 -0.08 7.15 28.51
N SER A 423 -0.47 8.28 27.90
CA SER A 423 -1.25 8.29 26.65
C SER A 423 -0.41 8.11 25.38
N ALA A 424 0.92 8.25 25.47
CA ALA A 424 1.86 8.15 24.36
C ALA A 424 3.26 7.77 24.90
N LEU A 425 4.15 7.27 24.05
CA LEU A 425 5.56 7.04 24.40
C LEU A 425 6.29 8.36 24.66
N ARG A 426 6.15 9.31 23.74
CA ARG A 426 6.80 10.64 23.76
C ARG A 426 5.79 11.73 23.37
N TYR A 427 6.13 12.97 23.68
CA TYR A 427 5.29 14.16 23.45
C TYR A 427 6.14 15.25 22.79
N MET A 428 5.77 15.76 21.61
CA MET A 428 6.59 16.79 20.97
C MET A 428 6.34 18.20 21.52
N ASP A 429 5.17 18.51 22.10
CA ASP A 429 4.86 19.86 22.61
C ASP A 429 5.51 20.18 23.96
N GLN A 430 5.77 19.17 24.77
CA GLN A 430 6.46 19.24 26.05
C GLN A 430 7.00 17.82 26.40
N PRO A 431 8.20 17.47 25.91
CA PRO A 431 8.80 16.14 26.08
C PRO A 431 8.76 15.58 27.50
N SER A 432 8.98 16.41 28.53
CA SER A 432 9.02 15.99 29.94
C SER A 432 7.72 15.38 30.47
N LYS A 433 6.62 15.44 29.72
CA LYS A 433 5.38 14.67 29.98
C LYS A 433 5.60 13.16 29.99
N ASP A 434 6.62 12.63 29.30
CA ASP A 434 7.00 11.22 29.39
C ASP A 434 7.79 10.87 30.68
N GLY A 435 8.15 11.88 31.47
CA GLY A 435 8.85 11.78 32.75
C GLY A 435 10.38 11.76 32.69
N ASN A 436 11.00 11.72 31.50
CA ASN A 436 12.46 11.59 31.35
C ASN A 436 13.06 12.49 30.26
N SER A 437 12.33 12.80 29.20
CA SER A 437 12.82 13.59 28.07
C SER A 437 13.10 15.05 28.42
N ALA A 438 14.12 15.61 27.79
CA ALA A 438 14.51 17.00 27.99
C ALA A 438 13.63 17.96 27.16
N ASP A 439 12.90 18.85 27.82
CA ASP A 439 12.18 19.95 27.14
C ASP A 439 13.14 20.92 26.44
N TYR A 440 14.34 21.11 27.00
CA TYR A 440 15.29 22.16 26.61
C TYR A 440 16.73 21.66 26.65
N TRP A 441 17.60 22.25 25.82
CA TRP A 441 19.02 21.95 25.80
C TRP A 441 19.72 22.36 27.10
N SER A 442 20.66 21.51 27.53
CA SER A 442 21.61 21.78 28.61
C SER A 442 22.89 21.00 28.34
N SER A 443 24.00 21.38 28.96
CA SER A 443 25.29 20.69 28.80
C SER A 443 25.29 19.22 29.25
N SER A 444 24.24 18.77 29.96
CA SER A 444 24.04 17.38 30.36
C SER A 444 23.13 16.57 29.43
N VAL A 445 22.50 17.17 28.41
CA VAL A 445 21.50 16.47 27.57
C VAL A 445 22.11 15.29 26.80
N GLY A 446 23.36 15.41 26.36
CA GLY A 446 24.11 14.33 25.71
C GLY A 446 24.53 13.17 26.64
N ASN A 447 24.22 13.23 27.94
CA ASN A 447 24.41 12.11 28.88
C ASN A 447 23.12 11.31 29.11
N LEU A 448 21.98 11.76 28.58
CA LEU A 448 20.74 11.01 28.63
C LEU A 448 20.78 9.85 27.62
N ASP A 449 19.88 8.89 27.80
CA ASP A 449 19.56 7.96 26.72
C ASP A 449 19.06 8.74 25.49
N VAL A 450 19.36 8.23 24.29
CA VAL A 450 19.09 8.96 23.04
C VAL A 450 17.61 9.31 22.88
N HIS A 451 16.70 8.40 23.26
CA HIS A 451 15.25 8.57 23.17
C HIS A 451 14.71 9.66 24.13
N TYR A 452 15.50 10.09 25.12
CA TYR A 452 15.18 11.19 26.04
C TYR A 452 15.90 12.49 25.69
N SER A 453 17.13 12.39 25.16
CA SER A 453 17.87 13.54 24.65
C SER A 453 17.18 14.17 23.43
N SER A 454 16.46 13.37 22.64
CA SER A 454 15.69 13.76 21.44
C SER A 454 14.64 14.84 21.70
N GLY A 455 14.11 14.91 22.94
CA GLY A 455 13.06 15.84 23.35
C GLY A 455 13.32 17.28 22.91
N VAL A 456 14.57 17.75 22.96
CA VAL A 456 14.95 19.11 22.56
C VAL A 456 14.65 19.41 21.08
N ALA A 457 14.90 18.45 20.18
CA ALA A 457 14.59 18.60 18.76
C ALA A 457 13.10 18.36 18.46
N ASN A 458 12.45 17.45 19.19
CA ASN A 458 10.99 17.28 19.10
C ASN A 458 10.25 18.57 19.50
N HIS A 459 10.69 19.20 20.59
CA HIS A 459 10.13 20.46 21.07
C HIS A 459 10.43 21.63 20.14
N PHE A 460 11.64 21.70 19.58
CA PHE A 460 11.96 22.63 18.49
C PHE A 460 11.00 22.45 17.30
N ALA A 461 10.74 21.22 16.88
CA ALA A 461 9.90 20.93 15.73
C ALA A 461 8.43 21.32 15.97
N TYR A 462 7.88 21.00 17.14
CA TYR A 462 6.55 21.47 17.55
C TYR A 462 6.47 23.00 17.53
N LEU A 463 7.42 23.69 18.19
CA LEU A 463 7.47 25.14 18.25
C LEU A 463 7.61 25.78 16.86
N LEU A 464 8.37 25.17 15.95
CA LEU A 464 8.53 25.66 14.58
C LEU A 464 7.27 25.43 13.73
N ALA A 465 6.57 24.30 13.88
CA ALA A 465 5.35 24.04 13.13
C ALA A 465 4.15 24.83 13.67
N GLU A 466 3.91 24.78 14.97
CA GLU A 466 2.68 25.24 15.61
C GLU A 466 2.82 26.55 16.41
N GLY A 467 4.02 26.84 16.92
CA GLY A 467 4.26 27.93 17.87
C GLY A 467 4.03 27.52 19.33
N SER A 468 4.32 28.44 20.25
CA SER A 468 4.22 28.24 21.70
C SER A 468 2.81 28.49 22.24
N GLY A 469 2.49 27.89 23.39
CA GLY A 469 1.27 28.12 24.16
C GLY A 469 0.17 27.10 23.88
N ALA A 470 -1.04 27.40 24.35
CA ALA A 470 -2.17 26.47 24.32
C ALA A 470 -2.81 26.37 22.92
N LYS A 471 -2.94 25.13 22.42
CA LYS A 471 -3.60 24.84 21.13
C LYS A 471 -4.28 23.47 21.18
N THR A 472 -5.44 23.33 20.53
CA THR A 472 -6.05 22.02 20.26
C THR A 472 -5.92 21.72 18.77
N ILE A 473 -5.38 20.55 18.43
CA ILE A 473 -5.20 20.08 17.04
C ILE A 473 -5.75 18.66 16.96
N ASN A 474 -6.62 18.38 16.00
CA ASN A 474 -7.26 17.06 15.80
C ASN A 474 -7.88 16.40 17.05
N GLY A 475 -8.24 17.21 18.06
CA GLY A 475 -8.80 16.76 19.34
C GLY A 475 -7.78 16.64 20.48
N VAL A 476 -6.48 16.60 20.19
CA VAL A 476 -5.41 16.60 21.20
C VAL A 476 -5.14 18.02 21.66
N SER A 477 -4.98 18.21 22.98
CA SER A 477 -4.72 19.52 23.59
C SER A 477 -3.27 19.63 24.05
N TYR A 478 -2.60 20.65 23.53
CA TYR A 478 -1.19 20.97 23.75
C TYR A 478 -1.05 22.29 24.49
N ASN A 479 0.08 22.48 25.18
CA ASN A 479 0.44 23.74 25.81
C ASN A 479 1.96 23.88 25.88
N SER A 480 2.59 24.18 24.74
CA SER A 480 4.04 24.15 24.60
C SER A 480 4.72 25.36 25.28
N PRO A 481 5.58 25.15 26.28
CA PRO A 481 6.30 26.22 26.97
C PRO A 481 7.57 26.64 26.21
N THR A 482 8.23 27.72 26.66
CA THR A 482 9.54 28.13 26.14
C THR A 482 10.51 28.40 27.29
N SER A 483 11.77 27.97 27.15
CA SER A 483 12.82 28.09 28.18
C SER A 483 13.10 29.53 28.62
N ASN A 484 12.86 30.49 27.71
CA ASN A 484 13.13 31.91 27.86
C ASN A 484 11.87 32.77 28.04
N GLY A 485 10.68 32.15 28.13
CA GLY A 485 9.39 32.85 28.23
C GLY A 485 8.98 33.64 26.97
N SER A 486 9.67 33.44 25.84
CA SER A 486 9.30 34.07 24.56
C SER A 486 8.07 33.40 23.92
N THR A 487 7.41 34.13 23.03
CA THR A 487 6.34 33.59 22.17
C THR A 487 6.92 33.23 20.81
N VAL A 488 6.75 31.97 20.39
CA VAL A 488 7.11 31.49 19.04
C VAL A 488 5.84 31.44 18.19
N THR A 489 5.90 31.98 16.97
CA THR A 489 4.86 31.81 15.95
C THR A 489 5.29 30.73 14.97
N GLY A 490 4.49 29.67 14.84
CA GLY A 490 4.78 28.57 13.93
C GLY A 490 4.67 28.95 12.46
N ILE A 491 5.44 28.27 11.61
CA ILE A 491 5.47 28.44 10.14
C ILE A 491 4.80 27.29 9.37
N GLY A 492 4.24 26.31 10.08
CA GLY A 492 3.53 25.16 9.53
C GLY A 492 4.41 23.94 9.22
N ARG A 493 3.78 22.76 9.28
CA ARG A 493 4.40 21.42 9.11
C ARG A 493 5.13 21.25 7.79
N ASP A 494 4.58 21.73 6.68
CA ASP A 494 5.21 21.64 5.35
C ASP A 494 6.59 22.32 5.34
N LYS A 495 6.71 23.50 5.95
CA LYS A 495 7.97 24.25 6.00
C LYS A 495 8.96 23.63 6.98
N LEU A 496 8.48 23.16 8.15
CA LEU A 496 9.28 22.33 9.06
C LEU A 496 9.91 21.15 8.31
N GLY A 497 9.10 20.35 7.61
CA GLY A 497 9.55 19.17 6.89
C GLY A 497 10.60 19.50 5.83
N LYS A 498 10.39 20.55 5.03
CA LYS A 498 11.37 21.00 4.01
C LYS A 498 12.69 21.48 4.63
N ILE A 499 12.63 22.24 5.71
CA ILE A 499 13.82 22.76 6.42
C ILE A 499 14.59 21.62 7.07
N TRP A 500 13.91 20.73 7.81
CA TRP A 500 14.56 19.59 8.49
C TRP A 500 15.16 18.61 7.47
N TYR A 501 14.43 18.28 6.41
CA TYR A 501 14.94 17.40 5.35
C TYR A 501 16.18 17.98 4.66
N ARG A 502 16.18 19.28 4.31
CA ARG A 502 17.37 19.92 3.73
C ARG A 502 18.52 20.00 4.74
N ALA A 503 18.25 20.26 6.01
CA ALA A 503 19.26 20.27 7.06
C ALA A 503 19.93 18.90 7.17
N LEU A 504 19.15 17.83 7.32
CA LEU A 504 19.60 16.44 7.41
C LEU A 504 20.43 16.03 6.18
N THR A 505 19.93 16.31 4.98
CA THR A 505 20.50 15.74 3.74
C THR A 505 21.64 16.55 3.11
N VAL A 506 21.83 17.81 3.51
CA VAL A 506 22.84 18.71 2.92
C VAL A 506 23.89 19.19 3.93
N TYR A 507 23.53 19.32 5.20
CA TYR A 507 24.34 20.04 6.19
C TYR A 507 24.73 19.22 7.42
N MET A 508 23.88 18.30 7.86
CA MET A 508 24.19 17.42 8.99
C MET A 508 25.20 16.34 8.59
N THR A 509 25.99 15.93 9.58
CA THR A 509 27.03 14.91 9.50
C THR A 509 26.97 14.01 10.73
N SER A 510 27.70 12.89 10.72
CA SER A 510 27.60 11.85 11.75
C SER A 510 27.89 12.32 13.19
N SER A 511 28.57 13.44 13.38
CA SER A 511 28.88 14.06 14.68
C SER A 511 28.13 15.37 14.94
N THR A 512 27.03 15.63 14.24
CA THR A 512 26.23 16.86 14.46
C THR A 512 25.58 16.84 15.82
N ASN A 513 25.80 17.91 16.59
CA ASN A 513 25.21 18.16 17.91
C ASN A 513 24.12 19.24 17.81
N TYR A 514 23.48 19.64 18.92
CA TYR A 514 22.35 20.59 18.87
C TYR A 514 22.71 21.97 18.29
N ALA A 515 23.89 22.52 18.61
CA ALA A 515 24.38 23.75 18.00
C ALA A 515 24.64 23.59 16.49
N GLY A 516 25.13 22.42 16.06
CA GLY A 516 25.25 22.04 14.66
C GLY A 516 23.89 21.92 13.96
N ALA A 517 22.87 21.35 14.60
CA ALA A 517 21.52 21.24 14.06
C ALA A 517 20.84 22.61 13.90
N ARG A 518 21.05 23.53 14.85
CA ARG A 518 20.67 24.95 14.71
C ARG A 518 21.33 25.60 13.50
N THR A 519 22.63 25.41 13.34
CA THR A 519 23.37 25.93 12.17
C THR A 519 22.87 25.32 10.85
N ALA A 520 22.64 24.02 10.80
CA ALA A 520 22.17 23.28 9.63
C ALA A 520 20.76 23.71 9.20
N THR A 521 19.83 23.85 10.15
CA THR A 521 18.45 24.29 9.89
C THR A 521 18.36 25.77 9.51
N LEU A 522 19.20 26.65 10.08
CA LEU A 522 19.31 28.05 9.64
C LEU A 522 19.83 28.14 8.19
N ASN A 523 20.87 27.38 7.83
CA ASN A 523 21.35 27.31 6.45
C ASN A 523 20.30 26.73 5.49
N ALA A 524 19.57 25.69 5.92
CA ALA A 524 18.47 25.13 5.14
C ALA A 524 17.34 26.15 4.91
N ALA A 525 16.91 26.88 5.94
CA ALA A 525 15.90 27.93 5.81
C ALA A 525 16.38 29.10 4.94
N LYS A 526 17.65 29.51 5.07
CA LYS A 526 18.29 30.53 4.23
C LYS A 526 18.28 30.15 2.75
N ASP A 527 18.59 28.90 2.43
CA ASP A 527 18.61 28.41 1.04
C ASP A 527 17.21 28.31 0.43
N LEU A 528 16.21 27.92 1.23
CA LEU A 528 14.83 27.72 0.78
C LEU A 528 14.03 29.03 0.69
N TYR A 529 14.29 29.99 1.58
CA TYR A 529 13.45 31.17 1.80
C TYR A 529 14.19 32.51 1.89
N GLY A 530 15.53 32.48 1.97
CA GLY A 530 16.39 33.67 2.10
C GLY A 530 16.84 33.97 3.53
N ALA A 531 18.00 34.62 3.67
CA ALA A 531 18.48 35.06 4.98
C ALA A 531 17.57 36.17 5.55
N GLY A 532 17.17 36.04 6.82
CA GLY A 532 16.28 37.00 7.46
C GLY A 532 14.81 36.89 7.05
N SER A 533 14.41 35.86 6.30
CA SER A 533 12.99 35.56 6.02
C SER A 533 12.23 35.21 7.31
N THR A 534 10.89 35.18 7.23
CA THR A 534 10.03 34.72 8.33
C THR A 534 10.43 33.32 8.80
N GLU A 535 10.72 32.41 7.88
CA GLU A 535 11.15 31.03 8.16
C GLU A 535 12.53 30.99 8.83
N TYR A 536 13.50 31.73 8.31
CA TYR A 536 14.84 31.83 8.90
C TYR A 536 14.78 32.34 10.35
N ASN A 537 13.99 33.39 10.58
CA ASN A 537 13.82 33.99 11.90
C ASN A 537 13.03 33.07 12.84
N ALA A 538 12.03 32.34 12.34
CA ALA A 538 11.27 31.35 13.11
C ALA A 538 12.14 30.17 13.54
N VAL A 539 13.04 29.67 12.68
CA VAL A 539 14.04 28.65 13.06
C VAL A 539 14.95 29.17 14.18
N ALA A 540 15.45 30.41 14.05
CA ALA A 540 16.28 31.03 15.09
C ALA A 540 15.55 31.16 16.43
N ALA A 541 14.27 31.55 16.39
CA ALA A 541 13.41 31.72 17.56
C ALA A 541 13.05 30.37 18.22
N ALA A 542 12.63 29.36 17.46
CA ALA A 542 12.28 28.04 17.99
C ALA A 542 13.48 27.37 18.66
N TRP A 543 14.68 27.44 18.08
CA TRP A 543 15.90 26.92 18.73
C TRP A 543 16.25 27.69 20.01
N SER A 544 16.08 29.02 20.03
CA SER A 544 16.30 29.82 21.24
C SER A 544 15.28 29.49 22.33
N ALA A 545 14.03 29.19 21.95
CA ALA A 545 12.97 28.76 22.86
C ALA A 545 13.25 27.39 23.50
N VAL A 546 14.07 26.53 22.86
CA VAL A 546 14.60 25.30 23.47
C VAL A 546 16.04 25.42 24.01
N ASN A 547 16.50 26.64 24.29
CA ASN A 547 17.80 26.95 24.89
C ASN A 547 19.04 26.55 24.04
N VAL A 548 18.90 26.42 22.72
CA VAL A 548 20.03 26.24 21.79
C VAL A 548 20.41 27.61 21.20
N GLY A 549 21.57 28.13 21.61
CA GLY A 549 22.10 29.47 21.30
C GLY A 549 22.70 29.63 19.91
#